data_AF-A0A1B6KDY5-F1
#
_entry.id   AF-A0A1B6KDY5-F1
#
_cell.length_a   1.000
_cell.length_b   1.000
_cell.length_c   1.000
_cell.angle_alpha   90.00
_cell.angle_beta   90.00
_cell.angle_gamma   90.00
#
_symmetry.space_group_name_H-M   'P 1'
#
loop_
_entity.id
_entity.type
_entity.pdbx_description
1 polymer ?
#
loop_
_entity_poly.entity_id
_entity_poly.type
_entity_poly.pdbx_seq_one_letter_code
_entity_poly.pdbx_strand_id
1 'polypeptide(L)'
;HQLREGSLKSRGEALLPINLAGFLLDALISTSANRECRCQLLNPGLRMPSDETLGFEASVAALGLKANVSEADHPLLCEGTRRQRGDLAICLLMLYKDDPHKLARIMDKLLDREVHQLIKSPVPASYYSSNPPVRSQFLPTTSSRPLPRKDLEHPPPLPPPEMLIESTIINGANSRPQSCTSAEFEQGLVNLSLSSPGTSHVTPPLAMGTPLSSSSTRPKETTSRFKGKRAYPSIPNQPSEAGAHFTFELAKTVLMKAGGNSSTSLFTQASTSQNHHGPHRALHMCAFQLGLYALGLHNCVSPNWLSRTYSSHVSWITGQAMEIGAPAITFLMDTWEGHLTPPEAVSIADRASRGCDPNMVAAAAQLALSCLPHAHALNPNEIQRAILQCKEQSDMMLEHSCLTVESAAKGGGVYPEVLFQVAKYWYELYIRHSPGNGEVFMEQQPELQQPEEQGPGMVEQVVVCGEPPPQP
;
A
#
# COMPACT_ATOMS: atom_id res chain seq x y z
N HIS A 1 18.95 18.03 42.05
CA HIS A 1 19.82 17.37 43.06
C HIS A 1 21.00 16.57 42.47
N GLN A 2 21.44 16.80 41.22
CA GLN A 2 22.48 16.01 40.54
C GLN A 2 23.69 16.82 40.03
N LEU A 3 23.77 18.13 40.32
CA LEU A 3 24.92 18.97 39.94
C LEU A 3 25.93 19.19 41.09
N ARG A 4 25.72 18.57 42.26
CA ARG A 4 26.52 18.83 43.47
C ARG A 4 27.56 17.76 43.81
N GLU A 5 27.43 16.54 43.28
CA GLU A 5 28.18 15.37 43.78
C GLU A 5 29.11 14.69 42.77
N GLY A 6 29.26 15.22 41.55
CA GLY A 6 30.35 14.83 40.63
C GLY A 6 30.37 13.36 40.13
N SER A 7 29.43 12.51 40.52
CA SER A 7 29.35 11.11 40.07
C SER A 7 28.28 10.94 38.98
N LEU A 8 28.70 10.55 37.77
CA LEU A 8 27.81 10.19 36.67
C LEU A 8 27.16 8.83 36.93
N LYS A 9 25.87 8.82 37.30
CA LYS A 9 25.07 7.59 37.30
C LYS A 9 24.45 7.43 35.90
N SER A 10 24.75 6.32 35.22
CA SER A 10 24.06 5.91 33.99
C SER A 10 22.55 5.87 34.28
N ARG A 11 21.75 6.66 33.54
CA ARG A 11 20.28 6.68 33.68
C ARG A 11 19.60 5.48 32.98
N GLY A 12 20.36 4.46 32.58
CA GLY A 12 19.89 3.27 31.87
C GLY A 12 19.54 3.54 30.40
N GLU A 13 19.27 2.48 29.64
CA GLU A 13 18.93 2.49 28.21
C GLU A 13 17.50 3.01 27.90
N ALA A 14 16.86 3.64 28.88
CA ALA A 14 15.45 4.04 28.80
C ALA A 14 15.22 5.45 28.23
N LEU A 15 16.19 6.37 28.39
CA LEU A 15 16.07 7.76 27.95
C LEU A 15 16.91 8.00 26.70
N LEU A 16 16.22 8.28 25.60
CA LEU A 16 16.87 8.59 24.33
C LEU A 16 17.25 10.07 24.25
N PRO A 17 18.44 10.42 23.72
CA PRO A 17 18.89 11.80 23.57
C PRO A 17 18.22 12.53 22.38
N ILE A 18 16.93 12.29 22.12
CA ILE A 18 16.22 12.82 20.94
C ILE A 18 16.15 14.35 20.97
N ASN A 19 15.73 14.94 22.09
CA ASN A 19 15.66 16.40 22.23
C ASN A 19 17.05 17.05 22.20
N LEU A 20 18.06 16.37 22.73
CA LEU A 20 19.44 16.85 22.67
C LEU A 20 19.94 16.86 21.22
N ALA A 21 19.66 15.80 20.46
CA ALA A 21 20.02 15.74 19.06
C ALA A 21 19.29 16.81 18.24
N GLY A 22 18.00 17.05 18.49
CA GLY A 22 17.25 18.15 17.87
C GLY A 22 17.84 19.53 18.22
N PHE A 23 18.25 19.75 19.47
CA PHE A 23 18.93 20.98 19.87
C PHE A 23 20.29 21.15 19.17
N LEU A 24 21.10 20.09 19.11
CA LEU A 24 22.39 20.10 18.41
C LEU A 24 22.21 20.37 16.92
N LEU A 25 21.20 19.75 16.30
CA LEU A 25 20.83 20.00 14.91
C LEU A 25 20.55 21.48 14.68
N ASP A 26 19.64 22.07 15.46
CA ASP A 26 19.31 23.50 15.37
C ASP A 26 20.51 24.42 15.59
N ALA A 27 21.44 24.05 16.49
CA ALA A 27 22.66 24.81 16.73
C ALA A 27 23.68 24.70 15.58
N LEU A 28 23.74 23.56 14.90
CA LEU A 28 24.77 23.23 13.91
C LEU A 28 24.36 23.47 12.44
N ILE A 29 23.09 23.77 12.13
CA ILE A 29 22.62 24.04 10.75
C ILE A 29 22.75 25.51 10.34
N SER A 30 23.26 25.75 9.13
CA SER A 30 23.28 27.06 8.47
C SER A 30 21.95 27.28 7.77
N THR A 31 21.10 28.20 8.24
CA THR A 31 19.99 28.69 7.40
C THR A 31 20.47 29.86 6.55
N SER A 32 21.14 29.56 5.42
CA SER A 32 21.50 30.57 4.40
C SER A 32 20.32 30.98 3.49
N ALA A 33 19.12 30.49 3.75
CA ALA A 33 17.91 30.93 3.06
C ALA A 33 16.70 30.94 4.01
N ASN A 34 16.43 32.11 4.59
CA ASN A 34 15.09 32.57 4.95
C ASN A 34 14.24 31.68 5.89
N ARG A 35 14.88 31.00 6.86
CA ARG A 35 14.17 30.33 7.97
C ARG A 35 14.73 30.86 9.28
N GLU A 36 13.85 31.44 10.10
CA GLU A 36 14.15 31.91 11.45
C GLU A 36 14.81 30.78 12.25
N CYS A 37 16.14 30.88 12.41
CA CYS A 37 16.90 29.93 13.21
C CYS A 37 16.55 30.19 14.68
N ARG A 38 15.96 29.21 15.36
CA ARG A 38 15.57 29.35 16.78
C ARG A 38 16.77 29.41 17.73
N CYS A 39 17.97 29.07 17.27
CA CYS A 39 19.18 28.98 18.08
C CYS A 39 20.32 29.81 17.46
N GLN A 40 20.34 31.12 17.72
CA GLN A 40 21.49 31.99 17.41
C GLN A 40 22.64 31.83 18.45
N LEU A 41 22.92 30.60 18.87
CA LEU A 41 23.80 30.34 20.03
C LEU A 41 25.29 30.27 19.67
N LEU A 42 25.64 29.93 18.42
CA LEU A 42 27.03 29.92 17.97
C LEU A 42 27.35 31.21 17.22
N ASN A 43 28.47 31.82 17.59
CA ASN A 43 29.05 32.92 16.86
C ASN A 43 29.37 32.44 15.42
N PRO A 44 28.84 33.09 14.36
CA PRO A 44 29.06 32.65 12.98
C PRO A 44 30.54 32.45 12.60
N GLY A 45 31.45 33.14 13.28
CA GLY A 45 32.91 33.03 13.08
C GLY A 45 33.57 31.77 13.67
N LEU A 46 32.86 30.97 14.48
CA LEU A 46 33.37 29.71 15.04
C LEU A 46 32.86 28.47 14.28
N ARG A 47 32.11 28.69 13.20
CA ARG A 47 31.42 27.64 12.47
C ARG A 47 32.36 26.93 11.50
N MET A 48 32.32 25.60 11.52
CA MET A 48 33.07 24.77 10.58
C MET A 48 32.14 24.17 9.52
N PRO A 49 32.60 23.98 8.27
CA PRO A 49 31.82 23.29 7.24
C PRO A 49 31.37 21.88 7.62
N SER A 50 32.08 21.22 8.55
CA SER A 50 31.75 19.91 9.10
C SER A 50 30.55 19.89 10.04
N ASP A 51 30.13 21.06 10.55
CA ASP A 51 29.10 21.15 11.60
C ASP A 51 27.75 20.64 11.13
N GLU A 52 27.36 20.94 9.88
CA GLU A 52 26.10 20.47 9.31
C GLU A 52 26.08 18.94 9.20
N THR A 53 27.18 18.34 8.72
CA THR A 53 27.32 16.88 8.65
C THR A 53 27.24 16.27 10.04
N LEU A 54 27.94 16.85 11.02
CA LEU A 54 27.89 16.37 12.41
C LEU A 54 26.48 16.44 12.99
N GLY A 55 25.76 17.56 12.79
CA GLY A 55 24.37 17.71 13.23
C GLY A 55 23.44 16.69 12.58
N PHE A 56 23.62 16.42 11.28
CA PHE A 56 22.87 15.39 10.56
C PHE A 56 23.15 13.98 11.11
N GLU A 57 24.42 13.59 11.23
CA GLU A 57 24.82 12.28 11.75
C GLU A 57 24.29 12.04 13.15
N ALA A 58 24.44 13.02 14.05
CA ALA A 58 23.95 12.94 15.42
C ALA A 58 22.42 12.77 15.46
N SER A 59 21.69 13.47 14.59
CA SER A 59 20.23 13.41 14.53
C SER A 59 19.72 12.10 13.95
N VAL A 60 20.33 11.60 12.88
CA VAL A 60 19.97 10.31 12.28
C VAL A 60 20.32 9.16 13.23
N ALA A 61 21.46 9.23 13.93
CA ALA A 61 21.80 8.27 14.96
C ALA A 61 20.76 8.27 16.09
N ALA A 62 20.41 9.44 16.63
CA ALA A 62 19.41 9.57 17.69
C ALA A 62 18.01 9.09 17.26
N LEU A 63 17.64 9.31 15.99
CA LEU A 63 16.37 8.83 15.42
C LEU A 63 16.28 7.30 15.42
N GLY A 64 17.40 6.62 15.20
CA GLY A 64 17.51 5.16 15.17
C GLY A 64 17.71 4.48 16.53
N LEU A 65 17.94 5.24 17.61
CA LEU A 65 18.11 4.65 18.94
C LEU A 65 16.81 4.03 19.45
N LYS A 66 16.93 2.91 20.18
CA LYS A 66 15.79 2.17 20.72
C LYS A 66 15.76 2.26 22.23
N ALA A 67 14.57 2.49 22.78
CA ALA A 67 14.38 2.49 24.23
C ALA A 67 14.19 1.05 24.69
N ASN A 68 14.92 0.64 25.73
CA ASN A 68 14.78 -0.70 26.31
C ASN A 68 13.70 -0.71 27.40
N VAL A 69 12.47 -0.36 27.02
CA VAL A 69 11.34 -0.22 27.93
C VAL A 69 10.09 -0.81 27.28
N SER A 70 9.30 -1.57 28.04
CA SER A 70 8.04 -2.14 27.57
C SER A 70 6.93 -1.07 27.53
N GLU A 71 6.09 -1.10 26.50
CA GLU A 71 4.95 -0.19 26.40
C GLU A 71 3.86 -0.57 27.43
N ALA A 72 3.80 -1.85 27.83
CA ALA A 72 2.89 -2.31 28.87
C ALA A 72 3.19 -1.67 30.24
N ASP A 73 4.46 -1.51 30.60
CA ASP A 73 4.86 -0.97 31.91
C ASP A 73 4.97 0.56 31.90
N HIS A 74 5.34 1.16 30.76
CA HIS A 74 5.58 2.61 30.65
C HIS A 74 4.90 3.27 29.42
N PRO A 75 3.56 3.18 29.28
CA PRO A 75 2.85 3.63 28.08
C PRO A 75 3.02 5.13 27.79
N LEU A 76 3.04 5.98 28.84
CA LEU A 76 3.21 7.43 28.67
C LEU A 76 4.63 7.82 28.23
N LEU A 77 5.65 7.06 28.66
CA LEU A 77 7.02 7.29 28.23
C LEU A 77 7.20 6.91 26.77
N CYS A 78 6.65 5.76 26.36
CA CYS A 78 6.67 5.31 24.97
C CYS A 78 5.93 6.30 24.05
N GLU A 79 4.76 6.79 24.46
CA GLU A 79 4.02 7.82 23.74
C GLU A 79 4.81 9.14 23.63
N GLY A 80 5.41 9.61 24.73
CA GLY A 80 6.27 10.80 24.71
C GLY A 80 7.50 10.64 23.81
N THR A 81 8.12 9.46 23.81
CA THR A 81 9.26 9.13 22.97
C THR A 81 8.88 9.07 21.50
N ARG A 82 7.73 8.44 21.16
CA ARG A 82 7.18 8.44 19.80
C ARG A 82 6.98 9.88 19.30
N ARG A 83 6.35 10.74 20.10
CA ARG A 83 6.13 12.15 19.74
C ARG A 83 7.42 12.92 19.48
N GLN A 84 8.38 12.85 20.41
CA GLN A 84 9.68 13.51 20.24
C GLN A 84 10.42 13.00 18.99
N ARG A 85 10.36 11.69 18.74
CA ARG A 85 10.93 11.09 17.53
C ARG A 85 10.25 11.62 16.27
N GLY A 86 8.92 11.72 16.27
CA GLY A 86 8.13 12.29 15.18
C GLY A 86 8.49 13.75 14.88
N ASP A 87 8.63 14.56 15.91
CA ASP A 87 9.02 15.98 15.77
C ASP A 87 10.41 16.11 15.13
N LEU A 88 11.39 15.31 15.59
CA LEU A 88 12.73 15.25 14.99
C LEU A 88 12.68 14.75 13.55
N ALA A 89 11.88 13.71 13.26
CA ALA A 89 11.73 13.14 11.93
C ALA A 89 11.18 14.18 10.94
N ILE A 90 10.13 14.90 11.32
CA ILE A 90 9.54 15.97 10.51
C ILE A 90 10.57 17.07 10.27
N CYS A 91 11.33 17.47 11.31
CA CYS A 91 12.38 18.48 11.17
C CYS A 91 13.42 18.05 10.12
N LEU A 92 13.95 16.83 10.23
CA LEU A 92 14.95 16.27 9.31
C LEU A 92 14.42 16.16 7.87
N LEU A 93 13.21 15.62 7.68
CA LEU A 93 12.61 15.47 6.35
C LEU A 93 12.38 16.84 5.68
N MET A 94 11.93 17.85 6.43
CA MET A 94 11.68 19.20 5.89
C MET A 94 12.93 20.03 5.68
N LEU A 95 14.01 19.71 6.39
CA LEU A 95 15.31 20.35 6.24
C LEU A 95 16.09 19.80 5.05
N TYR A 96 16.09 18.48 4.87
CA TYR A 96 16.85 17.79 3.83
C TYR A 96 15.97 17.29 2.69
N LYS A 97 14.80 17.89 2.47
CA LYS A 97 13.83 17.50 1.45
C LYS A 97 14.43 17.43 0.04
N ASP A 98 15.42 18.26 -0.26
CA ASP A 98 16.03 18.38 -1.58
C ASP A 98 17.26 17.45 -1.76
N ASP A 99 17.63 16.66 -0.75
CA ASP A 99 18.75 15.71 -0.78
C ASP A 99 18.24 14.25 -0.69
N PRO A 100 18.15 13.53 -1.83
CA PRO A 100 17.63 12.17 -1.86
C PRO A 100 18.42 11.17 -1.00
N HIS A 101 19.73 11.38 -0.85
CA HIS A 101 20.58 10.49 -0.06
C HIS A 101 20.35 10.71 1.44
N LYS A 102 20.23 11.97 1.88
CA LYS A 102 19.88 12.27 3.28
C LYS A 102 18.45 11.78 3.59
N LEU A 103 17.50 11.97 2.67
CA LEU A 103 16.15 11.40 2.82
C LEU A 103 16.16 9.89 2.96
N ALA A 104 16.92 9.17 2.13
CA ALA A 104 17.05 7.72 2.23
C ALA A 104 17.57 7.27 3.60
N ARG A 105 18.56 7.98 4.14
CA ARG A 105 19.12 7.69 5.47
C ARG A 105 18.17 7.98 6.62
N ILE A 106 17.37 9.05 6.52
CA ILE A 106 16.31 9.34 7.49
C ILE A 106 15.23 8.25 7.42
N MET A 107 14.78 7.91 6.21
CA MET A 107 13.75 6.90 5.97
C MET A 107 14.18 5.50 6.40
N ASP A 108 15.46 5.14 6.25
CA ASP A 108 16.01 3.87 6.77
C ASP A 108 15.82 3.72 8.29
N LYS A 109 15.84 4.82 9.05
CA LYS A 109 15.59 4.80 10.51
C LYS A 109 14.11 4.86 10.87
N LEU A 110 13.28 5.49 10.04
CA LEU A 110 11.83 5.55 10.26
C LEU A 110 11.13 4.23 9.88
N LEU A 111 11.63 3.56 8.84
CA LEU A 111 11.16 2.26 8.36
C LEU A 111 11.94 1.14 9.03
N ASP A 112 11.83 1.05 10.36
CA ASP A 112 12.61 0.15 11.21
C ASP A 112 12.41 -1.33 10.82
N ARG A 113 13.38 -1.86 10.06
CA ARG A 113 13.34 -3.21 9.48
C ARG A 113 13.37 -4.31 10.52
N GLU A 114 13.81 -4.02 11.74
CA GLU A 114 13.79 -4.99 12.84
C GLU A 114 12.39 -5.12 13.44
N VAL A 115 11.57 -4.08 13.35
CA VAL A 115 10.18 -4.10 13.83
C VAL A 115 9.26 -4.64 12.74
N HIS A 116 9.38 -4.14 11.51
CA HIS A 116 8.61 -4.63 10.36
C HIS A 116 9.38 -4.44 9.05
N GLN A 117 9.45 -5.48 8.23
CA GLN A 117 10.17 -5.42 6.95
C GLN A 117 9.23 -4.98 5.82
N LEU A 118 9.27 -3.69 5.48
CA LEU A 118 8.50 -3.14 4.34
C LEU A 118 8.93 -3.76 3.01
N ILE A 119 10.24 -3.93 2.80
CA ILE A 119 10.85 -4.54 1.61
C ILE A 119 12.06 -5.39 2.03
N LYS A 120 12.31 -6.47 1.29
CA LYS A 120 13.47 -7.37 1.46
C LYS A 120 14.83 -6.65 1.29
N SER A 121 14.88 -5.54 0.53
CA SER A 121 16.06 -4.70 0.32
C SER A 121 15.83 -3.27 0.83
N PRO A 122 16.86 -2.53 1.29
CA PRO A 122 16.74 -1.10 1.55
C PRO A 122 16.21 -0.36 0.33
N VAL A 123 15.38 0.66 0.57
CA VAL A 123 14.82 1.50 -0.49
C VAL A 123 15.93 2.34 -1.11
N PRO A 124 16.18 2.25 -2.44
CA PRO A 124 17.19 3.08 -3.10
C PRO A 124 16.87 4.57 -3.00
N ALA A 125 17.91 5.40 -2.88
CA ALA A 125 17.77 6.86 -2.83
C ALA A 125 17.07 7.47 -4.06
N SER A 126 17.07 6.76 -5.20
CA SER A 126 16.37 7.18 -6.43
C SER A 126 14.86 7.38 -6.22
N TYR A 127 14.23 6.67 -5.28
CA TYR A 127 12.82 6.87 -4.93
C TYR A 127 12.54 8.23 -4.28
N TYR A 128 13.55 8.88 -3.73
CA TYR A 128 13.45 10.22 -3.13
C TYR A 128 14.00 11.31 -4.04
N SER A 129 14.21 11.01 -5.32
CA SER A 129 14.53 12.02 -6.32
C SER A 129 13.26 12.69 -6.85
N SER A 130 13.42 13.76 -7.62
CA SER A 130 12.29 14.41 -8.30
C SER A 130 11.61 13.50 -9.33
N ASN A 131 12.32 12.51 -9.86
CA ASN A 131 11.84 11.56 -10.87
C ASN A 131 12.11 10.13 -10.39
N PRO A 132 11.31 9.60 -9.46
CA PRO A 132 11.48 8.24 -8.97
C PRO A 132 11.31 7.20 -10.09
N PRO A 133 12.00 6.05 -10.00
CA PRO A 133 12.04 5.07 -11.07
C PRO A 133 10.68 4.42 -11.28
N VAL A 134 10.30 4.26 -12.55
CA VAL A 134 9.19 3.41 -12.99
C VAL A 134 9.81 2.20 -13.67
N ARG A 135 9.50 0.97 -13.23
CA ARG A 135 10.00 -0.25 -13.91
C ARG A 135 9.25 -0.40 -15.24
N SER A 136 9.82 0.13 -16.31
CA SER A 136 9.44 -0.29 -17.66
C SER A 136 10.25 -1.53 -18.02
N GLN A 137 9.78 -2.72 -17.64
CA GLN A 137 10.35 -3.98 -18.10
C GLN A 137 9.36 -4.72 -18.98
N PHE A 138 9.11 -4.16 -20.16
CA PHE A 138 8.72 -4.89 -21.38
C PHE A 138 9.29 -4.24 -22.66
N LEU A 139 10.44 -3.56 -22.55
CA LEU A 139 11.30 -3.26 -23.70
C LEU A 139 12.46 -4.27 -23.69
N PRO A 140 12.55 -5.20 -24.66
CA PRO A 140 13.77 -5.98 -24.83
C PRO A 140 14.88 -4.99 -25.18
N THR A 141 15.83 -4.81 -24.26
CA THR A 141 17.09 -4.14 -24.59
C THR A 141 17.84 -5.05 -25.55
N THR A 142 18.01 -4.55 -26.76
CA THR A 142 18.83 -5.13 -27.81
C THR A 142 20.30 -5.07 -27.42
N SER A 143 20.76 -5.98 -26.56
CA SER A 143 22.19 -6.36 -26.50
C SER A 143 22.39 -7.61 -25.66
N SER A 144 22.25 -8.77 -26.31
CA SER A 144 23.07 -9.98 -26.11
C SER A 144 22.37 -11.15 -26.81
N ARG A 145 22.52 -11.20 -28.13
CA ARG A 145 22.25 -12.41 -28.90
C ARG A 145 23.35 -13.43 -28.54
N PRO A 146 23.05 -14.58 -27.92
CA PRO A 146 24.02 -15.66 -27.89
C PRO A 146 24.15 -16.21 -29.32
N LEU A 147 25.38 -16.30 -29.80
CA LEU A 147 25.73 -16.88 -31.10
C LEU A 147 25.15 -18.30 -31.26
N PRO A 148 24.80 -18.72 -32.49
CA PRO A 148 24.30 -20.06 -32.73
C PRO A 148 25.45 -21.05 -32.59
N ARG A 149 25.41 -21.90 -31.55
CA ARG A 149 26.26 -23.10 -31.50
C ARG A 149 25.75 -24.10 -32.52
N LYS A 150 26.46 -24.21 -33.65
CA LYS A 150 26.63 -25.49 -34.33
C LYS A 150 27.44 -26.36 -33.38
N ASP A 151 26.91 -27.51 -32.99
CA ASP A 151 27.59 -28.80 -33.11
C ASP A 151 26.59 -29.92 -32.80
N LEU A 152 26.55 -30.88 -33.72
CA LEU A 152 25.83 -32.12 -33.64
C LEU A 152 26.44 -32.99 -32.53
N GLU A 153 25.60 -33.62 -31.70
CA GLU A 153 25.66 -35.07 -31.44
C GLU A 153 24.47 -35.53 -30.58
N HIS A 154 23.85 -36.64 -30.98
CA HIS A 154 22.70 -37.30 -30.36
C HIS A 154 23.06 -37.95 -29.00
N PRO A 155 22.11 -38.04 -28.05
CA PRO A 155 22.06 -39.13 -27.09
C PRO A 155 20.92 -40.14 -27.42
N PRO A 156 21.06 -41.43 -27.05
CA PRO A 156 20.16 -42.51 -27.48
C PRO A 156 18.88 -42.60 -26.63
N PRO A 157 17.84 -43.33 -27.12
CA PRO A 157 16.52 -43.37 -26.47
C PRO A 157 16.46 -44.36 -25.29
N LEU A 158 15.74 -43.98 -24.24
CA LEU A 158 15.38 -44.83 -23.09
C LEU A 158 14.17 -45.72 -23.43
N PRO A 159 14.11 -46.98 -22.94
CA PRO A 159 12.96 -47.87 -23.14
C PRO A 159 11.81 -47.64 -22.12
N PRO A 160 10.58 -48.10 -22.42
CA PRO A 160 9.33 -47.83 -21.67
C PRO A 160 9.13 -48.71 -20.41
N PRO A 161 8.13 -48.41 -19.55
CA PRO A 161 8.08 -48.89 -18.17
C PRO A 161 7.40 -50.26 -18.03
N GLU A 162 8.01 -51.17 -17.26
CA GLU A 162 7.38 -52.41 -16.81
C GLU A 162 6.62 -52.21 -15.49
N MET A 163 5.45 -52.84 -15.43
CA MET A 163 4.54 -52.85 -14.31
C MET A 163 5.09 -53.67 -13.14
N LEU A 164 5.02 -53.14 -11.92
CA LEU A 164 4.87 -53.95 -10.71
C LEU A 164 3.79 -53.38 -9.80
N ILE A 165 2.86 -54.27 -9.50
CA ILE A 165 1.72 -54.16 -8.59
C ILE A 165 2.26 -54.37 -7.17
N GLU A 166 1.93 -53.50 -6.22
CA GLU A 166 1.82 -53.92 -4.82
C GLU A 166 0.70 -53.14 -4.13
N SER A 167 -0.26 -53.92 -3.66
CA SER A 167 -1.50 -53.52 -3.02
C SER A 167 -1.27 -53.41 -1.52
N THR A 168 -1.63 -52.29 -0.88
CA THR A 168 -2.19 -52.37 0.48
C THR A 168 -3.06 -51.16 0.81
N ILE A 169 -4.24 -51.49 1.34
CA ILE A 169 -5.38 -50.64 1.70
C ILE A 169 -5.19 -50.15 3.16
N ILE A 170 -5.69 -48.95 3.51
CA ILE A 170 -6.67 -48.68 4.61
C ILE A 170 -6.60 -47.22 5.14
N ASN A 171 -7.75 -46.54 4.97
CA ASN A 171 -8.40 -45.44 5.73
C ASN A 171 -7.70 -44.08 5.88
N GLY A 172 -8.32 -42.92 5.63
CA GLY A 172 -9.73 -42.58 5.44
C GLY A 172 -10.10 -41.37 6.30
N ALA A 173 -10.30 -40.19 5.71
CA ALA A 173 -11.12 -39.10 6.26
C ALA A 173 -11.37 -38.03 5.19
N ASN A 174 -12.57 -38.06 4.60
CA ASN A 174 -13.14 -37.01 3.77
C ASN A 174 -13.49 -35.79 4.64
N SER A 175 -13.21 -34.58 4.16
CA SER A 175 -13.97 -33.38 4.53
C SER A 175 -13.95 -32.37 3.39
N ARG A 176 -15.13 -32.24 2.78
CA ARG A 176 -15.55 -31.40 1.66
C ARG A 176 -15.79 -29.96 2.14
N PRO A 177 -15.45 -28.90 1.39
CA PRO A 177 -15.82 -27.54 1.78
C PRO A 177 -17.30 -27.27 1.43
N GLN A 178 -18.03 -26.73 2.40
CA GLN A 178 -19.39 -26.23 2.21
C GLN A 178 -19.36 -24.86 1.54
N SER A 179 -20.16 -24.75 0.50
CA SER A 179 -20.53 -23.51 -0.18
C SER A 179 -21.49 -22.68 0.68
N CYS A 180 -21.35 -21.36 0.65
CA CYS A 180 -22.46 -20.45 0.95
C CYS A 180 -22.47 -19.31 -0.09
N THR A 181 -23.43 -19.44 -1.01
CA THR A 181 -23.99 -18.35 -1.80
C THR A 181 -24.97 -17.53 -0.95
N SER A 182 -25.37 -16.37 -1.49
CA SER A 182 -26.52 -15.50 -1.14
C SER A 182 -26.10 -14.22 -0.42
N ALA A 183 -26.68 -13.05 -0.66
CA ALA A 183 -27.53 -12.49 -1.71
C ALA A 183 -27.60 -10.99 -1.42
N GLU A 184 -27.87 -10.19 -2.44
CA GLU A 184 -28.07 -8.75 -2.33
C GLU A 184 -29.28 -8.41 -1.45
N PHE A 185 -29.16 -7.34 -0.66
CA PHE A 185 -30.32 -6.67 -0.10
C PHE A 185 -30.04 -5.17 0.06
N GLU A 186 -30.68 -4.38 -0.80
CA GLU A 186 -30.88 -2.95 -0.62
C GLU A 186 -31.84 -2.71 0.55
N GLN A 187 -31.43 -1.91 1.52
CA GLN A 187 -32.37 -1.05 2.24
C GLN A 187 -31.67 0.16 2.83
N GLY A 188 -32.02 1.33 2.31
CA GLY A 188 -31.58 2.61 2.82
C GLY A 188 -32.18 2.91 4.19
N LEU A 189 -31.40 3.58 5.04
CA LEU A 189 -31.94 4.43 6.08
C LEU A 189 -31.06 5.67 6.25
N VAL A 190 -31.77 6.79 6.27
CA VAL A 190 -31.37 8.19 6.33
C VAL A 190 -31.07 8.60 7.77
N ASN A 191 -30.15 9.56 7.93
CA ASN A 191 -29.90 10.46 9.07
C ASN A 191 -29.79 9.88 10.48
N LEU A 192 -28.64 10.10 11.12
CA LEU A 192 -28.61 10.66 12.49
C LEU A 192 -27.41 11.60 12.67
N SER A 193 -27.74 12.87 12.90
CA SER A 193 -26.84 13.96 13.30
C SER A 193 -26.28 13.76 14.71
N LEU A 194 -24.99 14.10 14.91
CA LEU A 194 -24.41 14.22 16.25
C LEU A 194 -24.67 15.61 16.83
N SER A 195 -25.40 15.66 17.94
CA SER A 195 -25.55 16.83 18.81
C SER A 195 -24.79 16.58 20.13
N SER A 196 -23.90 17.51 20.49
CA SER A 196 -23.28 17.61 21.82
C SER A 196 -24.31 17.77 22.95
N PRO A 197 -23.92 17.39 24.17
CA PRO A 197 -23.96 18.34 25.30
C PRO A 197 -22.63 18.28 26.09
N GLY A 198 -22.16 19.32 26.77
CA GLY A 198 -22.90 20.32 27.55
C GLY A 198 -22.52 20.14 29.02
N THR A 199 -21.73 21.06 29.52
CA THR A 199 -21.05 21.17 30.83
C THR A 199 -21.99 21.04 32.04
N SER A 200 -21.54 20.40 33.13
CA SER A 200 -22.10 20.59 34.48
C SER A 200 -21.07 20.27 35.57
N HIS A 201 -20.69 21.30 36.34
CA HIS A 201 -19.91 21.25 37.58
C HIS A 201 -20.79 20.78 38.74
N VAL A 202 -20.32 19.85 39.59
CA VAL A 202 -20.77 19.72 40.99
C VAL A 202 -19.60 19.27 41.88
N THR A 203 -19.42 19.96 43.00
CA THR A 203 -18.45 19.78 44.09
C THR A 203 -18.84 18.66 45.07
N PRO A 204 -17.88 18.01 45.78
CA PRO A 204 -18.19 17.16 46.94
C PRO A 204 -17.82 17.83 48.29
N PRO A 205 -18.51 17.51 49.40
CA PRO A 205 -18.07 17.89 50.74
C PRO A 205 -17.29 16.79 51.47
N LEU A 206 -16.53 17.25 52.46
CA LEU A 206 -15.63 16.54 53.37
C LEU A 206 -16.38 15.77 54.47
N ALA A 207 -15.83 14.63 54.91
CA ALA A 207 -16.06 14.08 56.26
C ALA A 207 -14.87 13.23 56.75
N MET A 208 -14.42 13.54 57.96
CA MET A 208 -13.40 12.87 58.78
C MET A 208 -14.00 11.66 59.55
N GLY A 209 -13.17 10.67 59.90
CA GLY A 209 -13.46 9.71 60.99
C GLY A 209 -12.76 8.34 60.90
N THR A 210 -11.60 8.22 61.55
CA THR A 210 -10.84 6.98 61.92
C THR A 210 -11.56 6.19 63.06
N PRO A 211 -11.25 4.90 63.39
CA PRO A 211 -9.89 4.40 63.67
C PRO A 211 -9.51 2.92 63.36
N LEU A 212 -8.17 2.76 63.26
CA LEU A 212 -7.24 1.65 63.50
C LEU A 212 -7.75 0.22 63.78
N SER A 213 -7.21 -0.74 63.01
CA SER A 213 -6.72 -2.03 63.52
C SER A 213 -5.63 -2.61 62.62
N SER A 214 -4.63 -3.22 63.25
CA SER A 214 -3.33 -3.66 62.74
C SER A 214 -3.35 -5.06 62.12
N SER A 215 -2.63 -5.28 61.01
CA SER A 215 -1.71 -6.44 60.84
C SER A 215 -1.06 -6.51 59.44
N SER A 216 0.24 -6.82 59.47
CA SER A 216 1.02 -7.62 58.53
C SER A 216 1.39 -7.11 57.12
N THR A 217 2.69 -7.19 56.88
CA THR A 217 3.51 -6.93 55.70
C THR A 217 3.12 -7.73 54.45
N ARG A 218 3.02 -7.05 53.29
CA ARG A 218 3.35 -7.53 51.92
C ARG A 218 3.15 -6.39 50.89
N PRO A 219 4.00 -6.24 49.85
CA PRO A 219 3.81 -5.23 48.83
C PRO A 219 2.61 -5.60 47.96
N LYS A 220 1.64 -4.68 47.88
CA LYS A 220 0.36 -4.90 47.20
C LYS A 220 0.57 -4.63 45.70
N GLU A 221 0.67 -5.71 44.92
CA GLU A 221 0.50 -5.68 43.47
C GLU A 221 -0.86 -5.05 43.14
N THR A 222 -0.84 -3.80 42.69
CA THR A 222 -1.99 -3.17 42.02
C THR A 222 -1.97 -3.49 40.53
N THR A 223 -2.13 -4.78 40.19
CA THR A 223 -2.22 -5.25 38.80
C THR A 223 -3.48 -6.11 38.62
N SER A 224 -4.67 -5.54 38.80
CA SER A 224 -5.91 -6.28 38.47
C SER A 224 -7.16 -5.43 38.20
N ARG A 225 -7.03 -4.22 37.60
CA ARG A 225 -8.20 -3.41 37.21
C ARG A 225 -8.30 -3.01 35.74
N PHE A 226 -7.53 -3.63 34.85
CA PHE A 226 -7.68 -3.48 33.39
C PHE A 226 -7.88 -4.83 32.71
N LYS A 227 -8.91 -5.56 33.13
CA LYS A 227 -9.38 -6.74 32.39
C LYS A 227 -10.23 -6.25 31.23
N GLY A 228 -9.61 -6.02 30.07
CA GLY A 228 -10.32 -5.89 28.79
C GLY A 228 -10.02 -4.70 27.87
N LYS A 229 -8.85 -4.01 27.92
CA LYS A 229 -8.58 -2.88 27.01
C LYS A 229 -7.12 -2.82 26.55
N ARG A 230 -6.93 -2.87 25.22
CA ARG A 230 -5.68 -2.78 24.41
C ARG A 230 -4.52 -3.68 24.86
N ALA A 231 -4.13 -4.62 23.99
CA ALA A 231 -2.92 -5.41 24.18
C ALA A 231 -1.70 -4.52 23.96
N TYR A 232 -1.05 -4.09 25.04
CA TYR A 232 0.23 -3.41 24.98
C TYR A 232 1.35 -4.46 24.92
N PRO A 233 2.38 -4.28 24.07
CA PRO A 233 3.49 -5.21 24.02
C PRO A 233 4.30 -5.18 25.31
N SER A 234 4.55 -6.37 25.86
CA SER A 234 5.40 -6.59 27.04
C SER A 234 6.89 -6.63 26.71
N ILE A 235 7.24 -6.82 25.44
CA ILE A 235 8.61 -6.79 24.94
C ILE A 235 8.88 -5.41 24.32
N PRO A 236 10.00 -4.74 24.65
CA PRO A 236 10.37 -3.46 24.03
C PRO A 236 10.44 -3.54 22.51
N ASN A 237 10.12 -2.42 21.84
CA ASN A 237 10.27 -2.24 20.39
C ASN A 237 9.51 -3.26 19.52
N GLN A 238 8.41 -3.80 20.01
CA GLN A 238 7.49 -4.62 19.20
C GLN A 238 6.46 -3.76 18.47
N PRO A 239 5.89 -4.24 17.35
CA PRO A 239 4.77 -3.57 16.71
C PRO A 239 3.59 -3.44 17.67
N SER A 240 2.96 -2.27 17.70
CA SER A 240 1.81 -1.97 18.55
C SER A 240 0.73 -1.19 17.80
N GLU A 241 -0.53 -1.31 18.21
CA GLU A 241 -1.64 -0.54 17.64
C GLU A 241 -1.37 0.97 17.72
N ALA A 242 -0.84 1.43 18.86
CA ALA A 242 -0.49 2.83 19.07
C ALA A 242 0.70 3.26 18.19
N GLY A 243 1.71 2.40 18.02
CA GLY A 243 2.81 2.62 17.08
C GLY A 243 2.35 2.72 15.63
N ALA A 244 1.46 1.83 15.19
CA ALA A 244 0.86 1.86 13.86
C ALA A 244 0.07 3.16 13.63
N HIS A 245 -0.81 3.53 14.56
CA HIS A 245 -1.59 4.77 14.48
C HIS A 245 -0.70 6.01 14.45
N PHE A 246 0.30 6.09 15.33
CA PHE A 246 1.24 7.21 15.35
C PHE A 246 2.00 7.35 14.03
N THR A 247 2.51 6.24 13.50
CA THR A 247 3.25 6.22 12.23
C THR A 247 2.35 6.67 11.07
N PHE A 248 1.09 6.25 11.08
CA PHE A 248 0.11 6.68 10.07
C PHE A 248 -0.21 8.17 10.15
N GLU A 249 -0.35 8.73 11.35
CA GLU A 249 -0.53 10.18 11.54
C GLU A 249 0.73 10.98 11.18
N LEU A 250 1.92 10.42 11.43
CA LEU A 250 3.19 10.98 10.96
C LEU A 250 3.22 11.06 9.42
N ALA A 251 2.81 10.00 8.73
CA ALA A 251 2.71 9.96 7.27
C ALA A 251 1.81 11.08 6.73
N LYS A 252 0.61 11.25 7.30
CA LYS A 252 -0.30 12.36 6.95
C LYS A 252 0.32 13.73 7.21
N THR A 253 1.01 13.88 8.33
CA THR A 253 1.67 15.16 8.68
C THR A 253 2.78 15.51 7.71
N VAL A 254 3.59 14.53 7.30
CA VAL A 254 4.63 14.70 6.27
C VAL A 254 4.00 15.10 4.94
N LEU A 255 2.92 14.43 4.53
CA LEU A 255 2.18 14.77 3.30
C LEU A 255 1.66 16.22 3.33
N MET A 256 1.01 16.62 4.42
CA MET A 256 0.51 18.00 4.58
C MET A 256 1.63 19.03 4.48
N LYS A 257 2.81 18.76 5.06
CA LYS A 257 3.97 19.66 4.99
C LYS A 257 4.67 19.65 3.63
N ALA A 258 4.46 18.60 2.83
CA ALA A 258 5.01 18.47 1.48
C ALA A 258 4.21 19.23 0.41
N GLY A 259 3.09 19.86 0.78
CA GLY A 259 2.19 20.55 -0.15
C GLY A 259 0.79 19.93 -0.23
N GLY A 260 0.53 18.87 0.55
CA GLY A 260 -0.78 18.21 0.59
C GLY A 260 -1.12 17.48 -0.71
N ASN A 261 -2.39 17.11 -0.86
CA ASN A 261 -2.89 16.56 -2.12
C ASN A 261 -2.81 17.64 -3.20
N SER A 262 -2.43 17.28 -4.42
CA SER A 262 -2.22 18.22 -5.55
C SER A 262 -3.48 19.00 -5.98
N SER A 263 -4.60 18.81 -5.27
CA SER A 263 -5.95 19.26 -5.59
C SER A 263 -6.38 20.55 -4.88
N THR A 264 -5.55 21.16 -4.02
CA THR A 264 -5.94 22.41 -3.35
C THR A 264 -5.64 23.65 -4.21
N SER A 265 -6.70 24.14 -4.86
CA SER A 265 -7.03 25.56 -5.02
C SER A 265 -6.64 26.28 -6.32
N LEU A 266 -7.50 26.15 -7.35
CA LEU A 266 -7.65 27.16 -8.41
C LEU A 266 -8.49 28.39 -7.97
N PHE A 267 -9.03 28.42 -6.74
CA PHE A 267 -10.02 29.43 -6.33
C PHE A 267 -9.75 30.17 -5.02
N THR A 268 -8.52 30.16 -4.50
CA THR A 268 -8.12 31.09 -3.43
C THR A 268 -6.93 31.90 -3.89
N GLN A 269 -7.10 33.22 -3.91
CA GLN A 269 -6.10 34.24 -4.23
C GLN A 269 -4.64 33.78 -4.03
N ALA A 270 -3.83 33.94 -5.07
CA ALA A 270 -2.39 33.85 -4.97
C ALA A 270 -1.89 34.85 -3.91
N SER A 271 -1.54 34.35 -2.73
CA SER A 271 -0.77 35.12 -1.76
C SER A 271 0.62 35.32 -2.38
N THR A 272 0.92 36.57 -2.72
CA THR A 272 2.21 37.03 -3.25
C THR A 272 3.31 36.85 -2.22
N SER A 273 3.79 35.60 -2.08
CA SER A 273 5.02 35.27 -1.39
C SER A 273 5.79 34.27 -2.26
N GLN A 274 6.96 34.71 -2.71
CA GLN A 274 7.84 34.10 -3.70
C GLN A 274 8.47 32.76 -3.27
N ASN A 275 7.70 31.75 -2.88
CA ASN A 275 8.23 30.40 -2.57
C ASN A 275 7.19 29.27 -2.60
N HIS A 276 6.11 29.35 -3.40
CA HIS A 276 5.22 28.21 -3.62
C HIS A 276 5.79 27.30 -4.72
N HIS A 277 6.74 26.44 -4.36
CA HIS A 277 7.02 25.25 -5.17
C HIS A 277 5.84 24.29 -4.97
N GLY A 278 5.36 23.68 -6.05
CA GLY A 278 4.28 22.69 -6.01
C GLY A 278 4.59 21.46 -5.13
N PRO A 279 3.72 20.43 -5.15
CA PRO A 279 3.85 19.26 -4.28
C PRO A 279 5.25 18.63 -4.36
N HIS A 280 5.89 18.46 -3.19
CA HIS A 280 7.25 17.94 -3.12
C HIS A 280 7.25 16.42 -3.30
N ARG A 281 7.41 15.96 -4.55
CA ARG A 281 7.28 14.55 -4.96
C ARG A 281 8.06 13.57 -4.10
N ALA A 282 9.30 13.88 -3.72
CA ALA A 282 10.10 13.01 -2.85
C ALA A 282 9.49 12.83 -1.45
N LEU A 283 8.90 13.89 -0.88
CA LEU A 283 8.28 13.84 0.44
C LEU A 283 6.91 13.17 0.37
N HIS A 284 6.19 13.27 -0.75
CA HIS A 284 4.99 12.46 -1.01
C HIS A 284 5.35 10.98 -1.01
N MET A 285 6.47 10.60 -1.66
CA MET A 285 6.96 9.23 -1.62
C MET A 285 7.35 8.79 -0.20
N CYS A 286 8.02 9.64 0.58
CA CYS A 286 8.31 9.36 2.00
C CYS A 286 7.01 9.12 2.80
N ALA A 287 6.02 10.01 2.65
CA ALA A 287 4.73 9.89 3.32
C ALA A 287 4.00 8.59 2.92
N PHE A 288 3.99 8.25 1.63
CA PHE A 288 3.40 7.01 1.14
C PHE A 288 4.03 5.77 1.77
N GLN A 289 5.36 5.72 1.82
CA GLN A 289 6.10 4.61 2.43
C GLN A 289 5.86 4.50 3.95
N LEU A 290 5.79 5.63 4.66
CA LEU A 290 5.43 5.65 6.09
C LEU A 290 4.00 5.13 6.31
N GLY A 291 3.06 5.49 5.44
CA GLY A 291 1.68 5.01 5.53
C GLY A 291 1.57 3.51 5.26
N LEU A 292 2.32 2.99 4.28
CA LEU A 292 2.37 1.55 4.02
C LEU A 292 3.05 0.78 5.16
N TYR A 293 4.13 1.32 5.72
CA TYR A 293 4.79 0.75 6.90
C TYR A 293 3.86 0.74 8.12
N ALA A 294 3.08 1.79 8.34
CA ALA A 294 2.07 1.83 9.39
C ALA A 294 0.97 0.77 9.19
N LEU A 295 0.54 0.51 7.96
CA LEU A 295 -0.35 -0.62 7.65
C LEU A 295 0.30 -1.97 8.00
N GLY A 296 1.59 -2.13 7.71
CA GLY A 296 2.34 -3.34 8.08
C GLY A 296 2.42 -3.55 9.59
N LEU A 297 2.71 -2.49 10.35
CA LEU A 297 2.66 -2.52 11.81
C LEU A 297 1.27 -2.89 12.34
N HIS A 298 0.22 -2.36 11.71
CA HIS A 298 -1.16 -2.71 12.05
C HIS A 298 -1.45 -4.18 11.77
N ASN A 299 -0.99 -4.72 10.63
CA ASN A 299 -1.16 -6.13 10.28
C ASN A 299 -0.47 -7.07 11.28
N CYS A 300 0.69 -6.68 11.81
CA CYS A 300 1.42 -7.47 12.82
C CYS A 300 0.61 -7.68 14.12
N VAL A 301 -0.27 -6.72 14.45
CA VAL A 301 -1.11 -6.79 15.67
C VAL A 301 -2.56 -7.20 15.39
N SER A 302 -2.93 -7.36 14.11
CA SER A 302 -4.28 -7.68 13.64
C SER A 302 -4.30 -9.05 12.95
N PRO A 303 -4.57 -10.16 13.67
CA PRO A 303 -4.43 -11.52 13.11
C PRO A 303 -5.37 -11.81 11.93
N ASN A 304 -6.50 -11.11 11.82
CA ASN A 304 -7.51 -11.32 10.79
C ASN A 304 -7.33 -10.40 9.57
N TRP A 305 -6.14 -9.79 9.40
CA TRP A 305 -5.96 -8.79 8.37
C TRP A 305 -6.09 -9.36 6.95
N LEU A 306 -5.75 -10.64 6.73
CA LEU A 306 -5.91 -11.30 5.42
C LEU A 306 -7.38 -11.48 5.01
N SER A 307 -8.30 -11.52 5.97
CA SER A 307 -9.74 -11.70 5.74
C SER A 307 -10.54 -10.41 5.93
N ARG A 308 -9.86 -9.25 6.00
CA ARG A 308 -10.54 -7.97 6.21
C ARG A 308 -11.27 -7.53 4.94
N THR A 309 -12.44 -6.92 5.11
CA THR A 309 -13.24 -6.34 4.02
C THR A 309 -13.05 -4.84 3.89
N TYR A 310 -12.63 -4.16 4.95
CA TYR A 310 -12.43 -2.72 4.98
C TYR A 310 -11.18 -2.36 5.77
N SER A 311 -10.44 -1.37 5.27
CA SER A 311 -9.32 -0.75 5.98
C SER A 311 -9.21 0.72 5.60
N SER A 312 -9.30 1.59 6.61
CA SER A 312 -9.11 3.04 6.43
C SER A 312 -7.69 3.37 5.95
N HIS A 313 -6.69 2.60 6.40
CA HIS A 313 -5.32 2.71 5.91
C HIS A 313 -5.24 2.40 4.41
N VAL A 314 -5.89 1.32 3.96
CA VAL A 314 -5.88 0.91 2.54
C VAL A 314 -6.58 1.94 1.66
N SER A 315 -7.69 2.52 2.13
CA SER A 315 -8.37 3.61 1.41
C SER A 315 -7.45 4.81 1.19
N TRP A 316 -6.76 5.26 2.24
CA TRP A 316 -5.79 6.36 2.13
C TRP A 316 -4.60 6.00 1.24
N ILE A 317 -4.00 4.82 1.40
CA ILE A 317 -2.89 4.33 0.56
C ILE A 317 -3.32 4.29 -0.91
N THR A 318 -4.53 3.82 -1.20
CA THR A 318 -5.07 3.79 -2.55
C THR A 318 -5.17 5.20 -3.13
N GLY A 319 -5.72 6.16 -2.37
CA GLY A 319 -5.80 7.55 -2.81
C GLY A 319 -4.42 8.15 -3.10
N GLN A 320 -3.46 7.95 -2.20
CA GLN A 320 -2.10 8.47 -2.39
C GLN A 320 -1.36 7.79 -3.56
N ALA A 321 -1.58 6.49 -3.79
CA ALA A 321 -1.01 5.79 -4.93
C ALA A 321 -1.48 6.40 -6.26
N MET A 322 -2.76 6.80 -6.34
CA MET A 322 -3.31 7.46 -7.53
C MET A 322 -2.73 8.87 -7.75
N GLU A 323 -2.47 9.63 -6.67
CA GLU A 323 -1.91 10.97 -6.78
C GLU A 323 -0.40 10.99 -7.09
N ILE A 324 0.34 10.01 -6.57
CA ILE A 324 1.77 9.86 -6.86
C ILE A 324 1.98 9.26 -8.25
N GLY A 325 1.15 8.30 -8.65
CA GLY A 325 1.16 7.66 -9.96
C GLY A 325 2.09 6.44 -10.06
N ALA A 326 2.60 6.19 -11.25
CA ALA A 326 3.40 5.00 -11.60
C ALA A 326 4.51 4.61 -10.59
N PRO A 327 5.27 5.53 -9.97
CA PRO A 327 6.29 5.18 -8.98
C PRO A 327 5.72 4.51 -7.72
N ALA A 328 4.56 4.95 -7.25
CA ALA A 328 3.90 4.34 -6.09
C ALA A 328 3.33 2.96 -6.44
N ILE A 329 2.76 2.80 -7.63
CA ILE A 329 2.26 1.50 -8.12
C ILE A 329 3.40 0.51 -8.28
N THR A 330 4.53 0.94 -8.86
CA THR A 330 5.74 0.11 -8.99
C THR A 330 6.27 -0.31 -7.61
N PHE A 331 6.24 0.58 -6.63
CA PHE A 331 6.64 0.27 -5.26
C PHE A 331 5.69 -0.75 -4.59
N LEU A 332 4.38 -0.65 -4.83
CA LEU A 332 3.40 -1.61 -4.33
C LEU A 332 3.63 -3.01 -4.90
N MET A 333 4.03 -3.14 -6.15
CA MET A 333 4.33 -4.44 -6.77
C MET A 333 5.33 -5.27 -5.95
N ASP A 334 6.34 -4.63 -5.37
CA ASP A 334 7.38 -5.32 -4.58
C ASP A 334 6.98 -5.56 -3.11
N THR A 335 5.86 -4.99 -2.65
CA THR A 335 5.55 -4.87 -1.21
C THR A 335 4.15 -5.30 -0.80
N TRP A 336 3.21 -5.41 -1.74
CA TRP A 336 1.79 -5.58 -1.42
C TRP A 336 1.50 -6.87 -0.63
N GLU A 337 2.21 -7.98 -0.88
CA GLU A 337 1.94 -9.27 -0.22
C GLU A 337 2.06 -9.24 1.32
N GLY A 338 2.85 -8.31 1.87
CA GLY A 338 2.97 -8.13 3.32
C GLY A 338 1.97 -7.14 3.94
N HIS A 339 1.18 -6.46 3.11
CA HIS A 339 0.44 -5.26 3.52
C HIS A 339 -1.03 -5.29 3.10
N LEU A 340 -1.31 -5.71 1.88
CA LEU A 340 -2.59 -5.70 1.20
C LEU A 340 -3.08 -7.13 0.96
N THR A 341 -4.39 -7.33 1.03
CA THR A 341 -4.98 -8.58 0.56
C THR A 341 -4.93 -8.61 -0.98
N PRO A 342 -4.94 -9.80 -1.63
CA PRO A 342 -4.95 -9.87 -3.08
C PRO A 342 -6.10 -9.06 -3.73
N PRO A 343 -7.34 -9.08 -3.20
CA PRO A 343 -8.41 -8.21 -3.72
C PRO A 343 -8.13 -6.71 -3.57
N GLU A 344 -7.53 -6.27 -2.45
CA GLU A 344 -7.15 -4.87 -2.25
C GLU A 344 -6.09 -4.42 -3.29
N ALA A 345 -5.09 -5.26 -3.56
CA ALA A 345 -4.03 -4.99 -4.53
C ALA A 345 -4.56 -4.94 -5.98
N VAL A 346 -5.39 -5.92 -6.37
CA VAL A 346 -6.04 -5.92 -7.70
C VAL A 346 -6.97 -4.73 -7.88
N SER A 347 -7.71 -4.34 -6.83
CA SER A 347 -8.56 -3.14 -6.89
C SER A 347 -7.76 -1.86 -7.11
N ILE A 348 -6.57 -1.73 -6.51
CA ILE A 348 -5.66 -0.62 -6.77
C ILE A 348 -5.19 -0.65 -8.23
N ALA A 349 -4.79 -1.82 -8.75
CA ALA A 349 -4.40 -1.97 -10.16
C ALA A 349 -5.54 -1.57 -11.12
N ASP A 350 -6.76 -2.05 -10.88
CA ASP A 350 -7.94 -1.72 -11.70
C ASP A 350 -8.33 -0.23 -11.65
N ARG A 351 -8.03 0.46 -10.55
CA ARG A 351 -8.18 1.92 -10.49
C ARG A 351 -7.08 2.63 -11.27
N ALA A 352 -5.84 2.16 -11.16
CA ALA A 352 -4.70 2.78 -11.82
C ALA A 352 -4.70 2.59 -13.34
N SER A 353 -5.26 1.49 -13.85
CA SER A 353 -5.33 1.20 -15.28
C SER A 353 -6.29 2.11 -16.06
N ARG A 354 -7.23 2.79 -15.38
CA ARG A 354 -8.22 3.69 -16.00
C ARG A 354 -7.68 5.09 -16.29
N GLY A 355 -6.44 5.37 -15.91
CA GLY A 355 -5.79 6.66 -16.16
C GLY A 355 -5.32 6.82 -17.61
N CYS A 356 -4.93 8.05 -17.96
CA CYS A 356 -4.41 8.37 -19.30
C CYS A 356 -2.88 8.25 -19.41
N ASP A 357 -2.16 8.00 -18.32
CA ASP A 357 -0.69 7.94 -18.30
C ASP A 357 -0.20 6.50 -18.65
N PRO A 358 0.49 6.29 -19.78
CA PRO A 358 0.98 4.98 -20.19
C PRO A 358 1.87 4.30 -19.14
N ASN A 359 2.69 5.07 -18.41
CA ASN A 359 3.57 4.52 -17.38
C ASN A 359 2.78 3.97 -16.19
N MET A 360 1.67 4.64 -15.85
CA MET A 360 0.78 4.24 -14.77
C MET A 360 -0.02 2.99 -15.16
N VAL A 361 -0.52 2.94 -16.40
CA VAL A 361 -1.25 1.76 -16.92
C VAL A 361 -0.31 0.55 -17.01
N ALA A 362 0.93 0.73 -17.48
CA ALA A 362 1.92 -0.34 -17.52
C ALA A 362 2.27 -0.86 -16.12
N ALA A 363 2.47 0.04 -15.15
CA ALA A 363 2.70 -0.35 -13.75
C ALA A 363 1.47 -1.05 -13.14
N ALA A 364 0.26 -0.60 -13.48
CA ALA A 364 -0.99 -1.21 -13.03
C ALA A 364 -1.14 -2.64 -13.55
N ALA A 365 -0.86 -2.88 -14.83
CA ALA A 365 -0.89 -4.21 -15.41
C ALA A 365 0.14 -5.15 -14.75
N GLN A 366 1.34 -4.65 -14.43
CA GLN A 366 2.35 -5.44 -13.70
C GLN A 366 1.88 -5.78 -12.27
N LEU A 367 1.27 -4.82 -11.57
CA LEU A 367 0.67 -5.07 -10.25
C LEU A 367 -0.46 -6.11 -10.34
N ALA A 368 -1.35 -6.00 -11.33
CA ALA A 368 -2.42 -6.97 -11.56
C ALA A 368 -1.88 -8.38 -11.84
N LEU A 369 -0.86 -8.48 -12.70
CA LEU A 369 -0.15 -9.72 -13.01
C LEU A 369 0.45 -10.36 -11.75
N SER A 370 1.06 -9.57 -10.87
CA SER A 370 1.63 -10.08 -9.61
C SER A 370 0.58 -10.66 -8.65
N CYS A 371 -0.69 -10.29 -8.81
CA CYS A 371 -1.79 -10.82 -8.00
C CYS A 371 -2.36 -12.15 -8.54
N LEU A 372 -2.16 -12.47 -9.82
CA LEU A 372 -2.70 -13.68 -10.45
C LEU A 372 -2.24 -15.02 -9.84
N PRO A 373 -1.04 -15.18 -9.26
CA PRO A 373 -0.69 -16.39 -8.50
C PRO A 373 -1.67 -16.68 -7.34
N HIS A 374 -2.33 -15.64 -6.84
CA HIS A 374 -3.34 -15.70 -5.78
C HIS A 374 -4.78 -15.77 -6.32
N ALA A 375 -4.99 -16.24 -7.56
CA ALA A 375 -6.30 -16.30 -8.20
C ALA A 375 -7.39 -17.01 -7.36
N HIS A 376 -7.01 -17.97 -6.51
CA HIS A 376 -7.92 -18.66 -5.59
C HIS A 376 -8.55 -17.74 -4.52
N ALA A 377 -7.94 -16.58 -4.25
CA ALA A 377 -8.43 -15.58 -3.29
C ALA A 377 -9.19 -14.42 -3.98
N LEU A 378 -9.32 -14.46 -5.29
CA LEU A 378 -9.94 -13.41 -6.11
C LEU A 378 -11.28 -13.87 -6.68
N ASN A 379 -12.18 -12.92 -6.90
CA ASN A 379 -13.44 -13.18 -7.59
C ASN A 379 -13.22 -13.27 -9.12
N PRO A 380 -14.12 -13.94 -9.87
CA PRO A 380 -13.97 -14.12 -11.32
C PRO A 380 -13.76 -12.82 -12.10
N ASN A 381 -14.53 -11.78 -11.76
CA ASN A 381 -14.44 -10.46 -12.38
C ASN A 381 -13.07 -9.80 -12.16
N GLU A 382 -12.46 -9.99 -11.00
CA GLU A 382 -11.15 -9.42 -10.66
C GLU A 382 -10.04 -10.09 -11.48
N ILE A 383 -10.10 -11.43 -11.60
CA ILE A 383 -9.16 -12.19 -12.41
C ILE A 383 -9.29 -11.83 -13.90
N GLN A 384 -10.53 -11.77 -14.41
CA GLN A 384 -10.78 -11.40 -15.81
C GLN A 384 -10.26 -10.00 -16.14
N ARG A 385 -10.48 -9.01 -15.26
CA ARG A 385 -9.93 -7.65 -15.45
C ARG A 385 -8.42 -7.62 -15.38
N ALA A 386 -7.80 -8.39 -14.47
CA ALA A 386 -6.36 -8.48 -14.38
C ALA A 386 -5.74 -9.08 -15.67
N ILE A 387 -6.33 -10.12 -16.23
CA ILE A 387 -5.90 -10.69 -17.53
C ILE A 387 -6.11 -9.69 -18.67
N LEU A 388 -7.24 -8.97 -18.67
CA LEU A 388 -7.51 -7.95 -19.69
C LEU A 388 -6.48 -6.82 -19.66
N GLN A 389 -6.10 -6.34 -18.47
CA GLN A 389 -5.03 -5.34 -18.33
C GLN A 389 -3.69 -5.87 -18.87
N CYS A 390 -3.38 -7.15 -18.66
CA CYS A 390 -2.18 -7.78 -19.24
C CYS A 390 -2.26 -7.87 -20.78
N LYS A 391 -3.44 -8.21 -21.32
CA LYS A 391 -3.72 -8.25 -22.76
C LYS A 391 -3.50 -6.89 -23.43
N GLU A 392 -3.95 -5.81 -22.79
CA GLU A 392 -3.81 -4.45 -23.33
C GLU A 392 -2.35 -3.98 -23.39
N GLN A 393 -1.45 -4.57 -22.60
CA GLN A 393 -0.03 -4.22 -22.62
C GLN A 393 0.74 -4.91 -23.75
N SER A 394 0.69 -6.25 -23.81
CA SER A 394 1.39 -7.02 -24.86
C SER A 394 0.94 -8.47 -24.92
N ASP A 395 1.14 -9.12 -26.08
CA ASP A 395 0.88 -10.54 -26.25
C ASP A 395 1.75 -11.41 -25.32
N MET A 396 2.99 -11.00 -25.05
CA MET A 396 3.88 -11.68 -24.09
C MET A 396 3.34 -11.61 -22.66
N MET A 397 2.78 -10.46 -22.25
CA MET A 397 2.22 -10.28 -20.93
C MET A 397 0.88 -11.03 -20.79
N LEU A 398 0.10 -11.11 -21.87
CA LEU A 398 -1.08 -11.97 -21.94
C LEU A 398 -0.72 -13.44 -21.76
N GLU A 399 0.27 -13.94 -22.49
CA GLU A 399 0.75 -15.32 -22.36
C GLU A 399 1.17 -15.63 -20.91
N HIS A 400 1.97 -14.74 -20.32
CA HIS A 400 2.41 -14.89 -18.94
C HIS A 400 1.24 -14.89 -17.94
N SER A 401 0.24 -14.02 -18.15
CA SER A 401 -0.96 -13.97 -17.30
C SER A 401 -1.78 -15.27 -17.39
N CYS A 402 -1.93 -15.84 -18.59
CA CYS A 402 -2.64 -17.10 -18.81
C CYS A 402 -1.93 -18.26 -18.11
N LEU A 403 -0.62 -18.41 -18.33
CA LEU A 403 0.21 -19.43 -17.68
C LEU A 403 0.15 -19.34 -16.14
N THR A 404 0.16 -18.12 -15.61
CA THR A 404 0.10 -17.89 -14.17
C THR A 404 -1.23 -18.34 -13.57
N VAL A 405 -2.36 -18.01 -14.21
CA VAL A 405 -3.69 -18.43 -13.76
C VAL A 405 -3.86 -19.94 -13.85
N GLU A 406 -3.37 -20.57 -14.93
CA GLU A 406 -3.38 -22.03 -15.05
C GLU A 406 -2.54 -22.70 -13.95
N SER A 407 -1.37 -22.14 -13.65
CA SER A 407 -0.53 -22.64 -12.58
C SER A 407 -1.21 -22.52 -11.22
N ALA A 408 -1.89 -21.41 -10.95
CA ALA A 408 -2.69 -21.23 -9.73
C ALA A 408 -3.87 -22.21 -9.67
N ALA A 409 -4.52 -22.49 -10.80
CA ALA A 409 -5.66 -23.38 -10.90
C ALA A 409 -5.32 -24.86 -10.63
N LYS A 410 -4.06 -25.28 -10.80
CA LYS A 410 -3.61 -26.65 -10.44
C LYS A 410 -3.88 -27.00 -8.98
N GLY A 411 -3.89 -26.01 -8.08
CA GLY A 411 -4.21 -26.18 -6.66
C GLY A 411 -5.72 -26.22 -6.34
N GLY A 412 -6.58 -26.04 -7.34
CA GLY A 412 -8.02 -25.82 -7.14
C GLY A 412 -8.36 -24.39 -6.69
N GLY A 413 -9.65 -24.10 -6.53
CA GLY A 413 -10.14 -22.79 -6.03
C GLY A 413 -10.28 -21.70 -7.09
N VAL A 414 -9.80 -21.90 -8.32
CA VAL A 414 -10.06 -21.00 -9.46
C VAL A 414 -11.38 -21.40 -10.13
N TYR A 415 -12.22 -20.41 -10.44
CA TYR A 415 -13.54 -20.62 -11.01
C TYR A 415 -13.47 -21.18 -12.45
N PRO A 416 -14.29 -22.19 -12.83
CA PRO A 416 -14.24 -22.79 -14.17
C PRO A 416 -14.45 -21.79 -15.31
N GLU A 417 -15.33 -20.81 -15.14
CA GLU A 417 -15.58 -19.74 -16.11
C GLU A 417 -14.34 -18.91 -16.45
N VAL A 418 -13.45 -18.70 -15.47
CA VAL A 418 -12.15 -18.04 -15.70
C VAL A 418 -11.25 -18.91 -16.57
N LEU A 419 -11.23 -20.23 -16.34
CA LEU A 419 -10.43 -21.17 -17.14
C LEU A 419 -10.93 -21.26 -18.58
N PHE A 420 -12.25 -21.26 -18.80
CA PHE A 420 -12.81 -21.17 -20.14
C PHE A 420 -12.38 -19.88 -20.84
N GLN A 421 -12.30 -18.76 -20.13
CA GLN A 421 -11.84 -17.50 -20.69
C GLN A 421 -10.33 -17.52 -21.00
N VAL A 422 -9.50 -18.12 -20.14
CA VAL A 422 -8.06 -18.34 -20.40
C VAL A 422 -7.85 -19.19 -21.66
N ALA A 423 -8.62 -20.27 -21.82
CA ALA A 423 -8.57 -21.10 -23.03
C ALA A 423 -8.91 -20.31 -24.31
N LYS A 424 -9.87 -19.36 -24.24
CA LYS A 424 -10.17 -18.46 -25.38
C LYS A 424 -8.99 -17.54 -25.70
N TYR A 425 -8.29 -17.02 -24.69
CA TYR A 425 -7.11 -16.17 -24.92
C TYR A 425 -5.95 -16.95 -25.54
N TRP A 426 -5.75 -18.21 -25.15
CA TRP A 426 -4.80 -19.10 -25.83
C TRP A 426 -5.15 -19.33 -27.29
N TYR A 427 -6.43 -19.55 -27.59
CA TYR A 427 -6.89 -19.70 -28.96
C TYR A 427 -6.67 -18.41 -29.79
N GLU A 428 -6.93 -17.24 -29.20
CA GLU A 428 -6.65 -15.94 -29.83
C GLU A 428 -5.16 -15.76 -30.12
N LEU A 429 -4.28 -16.08 -29.16
CA LEU A 429 -2.83 -16.04 -29.34
C LEU A 429 -2.38 -17.01 -30.44
N TYR A 430 -2.94 -18.22 -30.49
CA TYR A 430 -2.62 -19.21 -31.51
C TYR A 430 -2.98 -18.73 -32.93
N ILE A 431 -4.16 -18.11 -33.10
CA ILE A 431 -4.56 -17.54 -34.39
C ILE A 431 -3.59 -16.43 -34.82
N ARG A 432 -3.26 -15.50 -33.92
CA ARG A 432 -2.34 -14.38 -34.24
C ARG A 432 -0.94 -14.85 -34.64
N HIS A 433 -0.44 -15.90 -34.00
CA HIS A 433 0.89 -16.45 -34.27
C HIS A 433 0.94 -17.48 -35.40
N SER A 434 -0.21 -17.89 -35.97
CA SER A 434 -0.26 -18.82 -37.11
C SER A 434 -0.15 -18.05 -38.44
N PRO A 435 0.97 -18.15 -39.18
CA PRO A 435 1.14 -17.48 -40.45
C PRO A 435 0.30 -18.20 -41.53
N GLY A 436 -0.95 -17.81 -41.71
CA GLY A 436 -1.80 -18.30 -42.81
C GLY A 436 -3.31 -18.29 -42.61
N ASN A 437 -3.83 -18.00 -41.42
CA ASN A 437 -5.28 -18.11 -41.14
C ASN A 437 -6.03 -16.77 -41.02
N GLY A 438 -5.35 -15.63 -41.20
CA GLY A 438 -5.98 -14.30 -41.09
C GLY A 438 -7.02 -13.99 -42.17
N GLU A 439 -6.98 -14.65 -43.32
CA GLU A 439 -7.91 -14.39 -44.43
C GLU A 439 -9.05 -15.41 -44.56
N VAL A 440 -9.03 -16.55 -43.86
CA VAL A 440 -9.98 -17.65 -44.17
C VAL A 440 -11.20 -17.70 -43.24
N PHE A 441 -11.22 -16.98 -42.11
CA PHE A 441 -12.27 -17.20 -41.09
C PHE A 441 -13.06 -15.98 -40.62
N MET A 442 -12.78 -14.77 -41.13
CA MET A 442 -13.66 -13.62 -40.85
C MET A 442 -14.99 -13.69 -41.64
N GLU A 443 -15.12 -14.62 -42.59
CA GLU A 443 -16.34 -14.88 -43.38
C GLU A 443 -17.28 -15.95 -42.80
N GLN A 444 -16.97 -16.57 -41.65
CA GLN A 444 -17.86 -17.57 -41.04
C GLN A 444 -18.37 -17.13 -39.66
N GLN A 445 -19.02 -15.96 -39.63
CA GLN A 445 -20.19 -15.81 -38.76
C GLN A 445 -21.39 -16.40 -39.50
N PRO A 446 -22.17 -17.33 -38.92
CA PRO A 446 -23.45 -17.67 -39.51
C PRO A 446 -24.34 -16.43 -39.38
N GLU A 447 -24.64 -15.78 -40.50
CA GLU A 447 -25.79 -14.89 -40.58
C GLU A 447 -27.02 -15.67 -40.10
N LEU A 448 -27.58 -15.24 -38.97
CA LEU A 448 -28.94 -15.57 -38.60
C LEU A 448 -29.83 -15.03 -39.72
N GLN A 449 -30.21 -15.90 -40.64
CA GLN A 449 -31.23 -15.65 -41.66
C GLN A 449 -32.50 -15.15 -40.97
N GLN A 450 -32.76 -13.85 -41.12
CA GLN A 450 -34.07 -13.27 -40.91
C GLN A 450 -34.98 -13.78 -42.03
N PRO A 451 -36.23 -14.19 -41.75
CA PRO A 451 -37.17 -14.54 -42.81
C PRO A 451 -37.50 -13.28 -43.61
N GLU A 452 -37.33 -13.33 -44.93
CA GLU A 452 -37.78 -12.30 -45.87
C GLU A 452 -39.30 -12.11 -45.74
N GLU A 453 -39.74 -10.94 -45.27
CA GLU A 453 -41.10 -10.46 -45.48
C GLU A 453 -41.22 -9.97 -46.93
N GLN A 454 -41.82 -10.81 -47.77
CA GLN A 454 -42.27 -10.42 -49.10
C GLN A 454 -43.37 -9.36 -48.98
N GLY A 455 -43.04 -8.13 -49.38
CA GLY A 455 -44.00 -7.04 -49.52
C GLY A 455 -45.06 -7.34 -50.59
N PRO A 456 -46.34 -6.96 -50.38
CA PRO A 456 -47.39 -7.23 -51.35
C PRO A 456 -47.29 -6.27 -52.54
N GLY A 457 -47.22 -6.87 -53.73
CA GLY A 457 -47.30 -6.17 -55.01
C GLY A 457 -48.65 -5.50 -55.22
N MET A 458 -48.59 -4.28 -55.74
CA MET A 458 -49.76 -3.53 -56.25
C MET A 458 -50.36 -4.27 -57.45
N VAL A 459 -51.67 -4.50 -57.42
CA VAL A 459 -52.49 -4.77 -58.60
C VAL A 459 -53.59 -3.72 -58.66
N GLU A 460 -53.68 -3.08 -59.81
CA GLU A 460 -54.62 -2.01 -60.18
C GLU A 460 -56.08 -2.32 -59.82
N GLN A 461 -56.79 -1.34 -59.25
CA GLN A 461 -58.23 -1.22 -59.41
C GLN A 461 -58.66 0.23 -59.65
N VAL A 462 -59.14 0.39 -60.89
CA VAL A 462 -59.95 1.40 -61.56
C VAL A 462 -60.65 2.48 -60.70
N VAL A 463 -60.50 3.71 -61.19
CA VAL A 463 -61.17 4.99 -60.88
C VAL A 463 -62.70 4.90 -60.83
N VAL A 464 -63.32 5.48 -59.78
CA VAL A 464 -64.64 6.17 -59.90
C VAL A 464 -64.64 7.42 -59.01
N CYS A 465 -64.86 8.58 -59.63
CA CYS A 465 -64.95 9.91 -59.03
C CYS A 465 -66.24 10.15 -58.21
N GLY A 466 -66.15 10.98 -57.17
CA GLY A 466 -67.30 11.61 -56.51
C GLY A 466 -66.88 12.59 -55.40
N GLU A 467 -67.25 13.86 -55.55
CA GLU A 467 -66.90 15.04 -54.74
C GLU A 467 -67.40 15.06 -53.27
N PRO A 468 -66.88 16.00 -52.43
CA PRO A 468 -67.06 16.03 -50.98
C PRO A 468 -68.18 16.98 -50.51
N PRO A 469 -68.49 16.99 -49.19
CA PRO A 469 -68.94 18.22 -48.55
C PRO A 469 -68.25 18.50 -47.18
N PRO A 470 -68.42 19.73 -46.65
CA PRO A 470 -67.38 20.43 -45.91
C PRO A 470 -67.54 20.40 -44.38
N GLN A 471 -66.44 20.79 -43.73
CA GLN A 471 -66.35 21.02 -42.29
C GLN A 471 -67.12 22.28 -41.85
N PRO A 472 -67.60 22.33 -40.60
CA PRO A 472 -67.56 23.54 -39.78
C PRO A 472 -66.23 23.67 -39.00
#